data_AF-A0A2S7XIA9-F1
#
_entry.id   AF-A0A2S7XIA9-F1
#
_cell.length_a   1.000
_cell.length_b   1.000
_cell.length_c   1.000
_cell.angle_alpha   90.00
_cell.angle_beta   90.00
_cell.angle_gamma   90.00
#
_symmetry.space_group_name_H-M   'P 1'
#
loop_
_entity.id
_entity.type
_entity.pdbx_description
1 polymer ?
#
loop_
_entity_poly.entity_id
_entity_poly.type
_entity_poly.pdbx_seq_one_letter_code
_entity_poly.pdbx_strand_id
1 'polypeptide(L)'
;MDNVSIALHQLNRAIDLYFEQKDFVSAITLSNAAQAILVKKWIVDSQAKACEDVIFNSTQSPDILQYAHKMDLCISFSSLDSHDELEEKAHQILMRCCENIMRMNLPRSNQVSVFIRSKSKILV
;
A
#
# COMPACT_ATOMS: atom_id res chain seq x y z
N MET A 1 -10.03 18.15 0.93
CA MET A 1 -9.41 17.26 -0.07
C MET A 1 -9.30 15.90 0.59
N ASP A 2 -9.84 14.84 0.01
CA ASP A 2 -9.83 13.51 0.62
C ASP A 2 -8.41 12.90 0.52
N ASN A 3 -7.79 12.61 1.67
CA ASN A 3 -6.43 12.07 1.74
C ASN A 3 -6.30 10.75 0.97
N VAL A 4 -7.36 9.95 0.90
CA VAL A 4 -7.37 8.71 0.12
C VAL A 4 -7.22 8.99 -1.36
N SER A 5 -7.94 9.98 -1.88
CA SER A 5 -7.83 10.40 -3.27
C SER A 5 -6.41 10.85 -3.63
N ILE A 6 -5.71 11.50 -2.70
CA ILE A 6 -4.28 11.86 -2.86
C ILE A 6 -3.42 10.60 -2.94
N ALA A 7 -3.61 9.64 -2.03
CA ALA A 7 -2.85 8.39 -2.03
C ALA A 7 -3.06 7.58 -3.31
N LEU A 8 -4.30 7.48 -3.80
CA LEU A 8 -4.63 6.82 -5.06
C LEU A 8 -3.97 7.51 -6.26
N HIS A 9 -3.98 8.85 -6.29
CA HIS A 9 -3.33 9.61 -7.34
C HIS A 9 -1.80 9.41 -7.33
N GLN A 10 -1.17 9.47 -6.14
CA GLN A 10 0.26 9.22 -5.99
C GLN A 10 0.65 7.81 -6.43
N LEU A 11 -0.15 6.80 -6.07
CA LEU A 11 0.10 5.43 -6.49
C LEU A 11 -0.03 5.25 -8.01
N ASN A 12 -1.04 5.84 -8.64
CA ASN A 12 -1.17 5.79 -10.10
C ASN A 12 0.08 6.38 -10.78
N ARG A 13 0.52 7.54 -10.30
CA ARG A 13 1.73 8.17 -10.83
C ARG A 13 2.98 7.31 -10.59
N ALA A 14 3.10 6.67 -9.43
CA ALA A 14 4.20 5.76 -9.13
C ALA A 14 4.24 4.55 -10.07
N ILE A 15 3.08 3.98 -10.41
CA ILE A 15 2.95 2.87 -11.37
C ILE A 15 3.37 3.32 -12.77
N ASP A 16 2.93 4.50 -13.21
CA ASP A 16 3.32 5.05 -14.52
C ASP A 16 4.84 5.29 -14.58
N LEU A 17 5.44 5.82 -13.51
CA LEU A 17 6.90 6.00 -13.40
C LEU A 17 7.67 4.68 -13.47
N TYR A 18 7.16 3.64 -12.82
CA TYR A 18 7.76 2.31 -12.83
C TYR A 18 7.75 1.66 -14.22
N PHE A 19 6.60 1.66 -14.92
CA PHE A 19 6.48 0.99 -16.21
C PHE A 19 6.99 1.83 -17.39
N GLU A 20 6.64 3.11 -17.45
CA GLU A 20 6.87 3.93 -18.66
C GLU A 20 8.25 4.58 -18.64
N GLN A 21 8.70 5.02 -17.47
CA GLN A 21 9.90 5.85 -17.33
C GLN A 21 11.07 5.10 -16.67
N LYS A 22 10.81 3.95 -16.03
CA LYS A 22 11.78 3.21 -15.21
C LYS A 22 12.45 4.08 -14.15
N ASP A 23 11.74 5.10 -13.67
CA ASP A 23 12.20 5.97 -12.59
C ASP A 23 11.80 5.36 -11.24
N PHE A 24 12.61 4.39 -10.79
CA PHE A 24 12.34 3.62 -9.59
C PHE A 24 12.48 4.42 -8.30
N VAL A 25 13.35 5.43 -8.26
CA VAL A 25 13.52 6.29 -7.09
C VAL A 25 12.26 7.12 -6.86
N SER A 26 11.72 7.74 -7.91
CA SER A 26 10.48 8.49 -7.81
C SER A 26 9.29 7.57 -7.54
N ALA A 27 9.25 6.39 -8.16
CA ALA A 27 8.22 5.38 -7.91
C ALA A 27 8.21 4.92 -6.45
N ILE A 28 9.37 4.59 -5.86
CA ILE A 28 9.49 4.22 -4.44
C ILE A 28 9.03 5.37 -3.55
N THR A 29 9.50 6.59 -3.83
CA THR A 29 9.17 7.78 -3.03
C THR A 29 7.67 8.04 -2.98
N LEU A 30 7.01 8.07 -4.14
CA LEU A 30 5.56 8.28 -4.22
C LEU A 30 4.76 7.12 -3.63
N SER A 31 5.24 5.89 -3.79
CA SER A 31 4.60 4.71 -3.20
C SER A 31 4.67 4.74 -1.66
N ASN A 32 5.82 5.12 -1.09
CA ASN A 32 5.96 5.31 0.36
C ASN A 32 5.02 6.40 0.88
N ALA A 33 4.88 7.52 0.15
CA ALA A 33 3.95 8.59 0.51
C ALA A 33 2.48 8.11 0.48
N ALA A 34 2.08 7.39 -0.57
CA ALA A 34 0.77 6.79 -0.67
C ALA A 34 0.52 5.78 0.46
N GLN A 35 1.48 4.89 0.71
CA GLN A 35 1.43 3.87 1.76
C GLN A 35 1.23 4.50 3.14
N ALA A 36 1.94 5.58 3.48
CA ALA A 36 1.78 6.27 4.76
C ALA A 36 0.34 6.77 4.99
N ILE A 37 -0.30 7.30 3.94
CA ILE A 37 -1.69 7.75 4.00
C ILE A 37 -2.65 6.56 4.14
N LEU A 38 -2.44 5.50 3.35
CA LEU A 38 -3.26 4.29 3.37
C LEU A 38 -3.22 3.61 4.74
N VAL A 39 -2.04 3.49 5.37
CA VAL A 39 -1.92 2.91 6.71
C VAL A 39 -2.62 3.79 7.75
N LYS A 40 -2.45 5.12 7.68
CA LYS A 40 -3.13 6.03 8.60
C LYS A 40 -4.65 5.87 8.53
N LYS A 41 -5.22 5.76 7.31
CA LYS A 41 -6.64 5.46 7.13
C LYS A 41 -7.01 4.11 7.75
N TRP A 42 -6.26 3.06 7.44
CA TRP A 42 -6.54 1.72 7.96
C TRP A 42 -6.55 1.68 9.49
N ILE A 43 -5.62 2.38 10.15
CA ILE A 43 -5.57 2.49 11.61
C ILE A 43 -6.83 3.17 12.14
N VAL A 44 -7.24 4.30 11.55
CA VAL A 44 -8.44 5.03 11.97
C VAL A 44 -9.70 4.18 11.79
N ASP A 45 -9.85 3.51 10.64
CA ASP A 45 -11.00 2.64 10.38
C ASP A 45 -11.02 1.43 11.34
N SER A 46 -9.84 0.88 11.66
CA SER A 46 -9.70 -0.23 12.61
C SER A 46 -10.01 0.18 14.05
N GLN A 47 -9.59 1.37 14.47
CA GLN A 47 -9.92 1.92 15.78
C GLN A 47 -11.42 2.17 15.92
N ALA A 48 -12.06 2.75 14.91
CA ALA A 48 -13.50 2.95 14.90
C ALA A 48 -14.25 1.62 15.07
N LYS A 49 -13.85 0.59 14.31
CA LYS A 49 -14.41 -0.75 14.43
C LYS A 49 -14.18 -1.37 15.82
N ALA A 50 -12.97 -1.25 16.37
CA ALA A 50 -12.67 -1.77 17.70
C ALA A 50 -13.51 -1.07 18.80
N CYS A 51 -13.74 0.24 18.67
CA CYS A 51 -14.62 0.97 19.57
C CYS A 51 -16.07 0.48 19.45
N GLU A 52 -16.57 0.27 18.23
CA GLU A 52 -17.90 -0.33 18.01
C GLU A 52 -17.99 -1.72 18.64
N ASP A 53 -16.99 -2.58 18.44
CA ASP A 53 -16.96 -3.93 19.01
C ASP A 53 -16.94 -3.92 20.55
N VAL A 54 -16.20 -3.00 21.18
CA VAL A 54 -16.21 -2.87 22.65
C VAL A 54 -17.54 -2.34 23.18
N ILE A 55 -18.12 -1.35 22.50
CA ILE A 55 -19.38 -0.71 22.94
C ILE A 55 -20.58 -1.64 22.73
N PHE A 56 -20.61 -2.40 21.62
CA PHE A 56 -21.77 -3.20 21.22
C PHE A 56 -21.62 -4.70 21.42
N ASN A 57 -20.39 -5.25 21.43
CA ASN A 57 -20.11 -6.70 21.47
C ASN A 57 -19.28 -7.12 22.72
N SER A 58 -19.57 -6.52 23.88
CA SER A 58 -18.88 -6.69 25.19
C SER A 58 -18.59 -8.14 25.69
N THR A 59 -18.93 -9.21 24.97
CA THR A 59 -18.81 -10.60 25.44
C THR A 59 -18.09 -11.59 24.51
N GLN A 60 -17.43 -11.18 23.43
CA GLN A 60 -16.57 -12.07 22.61
C GLN A 60 -15.40 -11.22 22.05
N SER A 61 -14.11 -11.53 22.07
CA SER A 61 -13.30 -12.72 22.32
C SER A 61 -11.82 -12.26 22.47
N PRO A 62 -10.85 -13.13 22.81
CA PRO A 62 -9.44 -12.76 23.08
C PRO A 62 -8.56 -12.42 21.85
N ASP A 63 -9.11 -12.34 20.64
CA ASP A 63 -8.32 -12.22 19.39
C ASP A 63 -7.76 -10.81 19.10
N ILE A 64 -7.94 -9.86 20.02
CA ILE A 64 -7.54 -8.46 19.86
C ILE A 64 -6.01 -8.29 19.73
N LEU A 65 -5.22 -9.30 20.11
CA LEU A 65 -3.75 -9.22 20.13
C LEU A 65 -3.05 -9.41 18.77
N GLN A 66 -3.75 -9.76 17.68
CA GLN A 66 -3.14 -9.81 16.34
C GLN A 66 -3.05 -8.45 15.62
N TYR A 67 -3.54 -7.35 16.21
CA TYR A 67 -3.46 -6.03 15.59
C TYR A 67 -2.04 -5.45 15.50
N ALA A 68 -1.06 -6.06 16.16
CA ALA A 68 0.36 -5.71 16.05
C ALA A 68 1.04 -6.38 14.86
N HIS A 69 0.43 -6.38 13.67
CA HIS A 69 1.19 -6.66 12.46
C HIS A 69 2.14 -5.48 12.27
N LYS A 70 3.45 -5.71 12.46
CA LYS A 70 4.50 -4.76 12.13
C LYS A 70 4.36 -4.46 10.63
N MET A 71 3.61 -3.42 10.29
CA MET A 71 3.54 -2.91 8.92
C MET A 71 4.86 -2.18 8.71
N ASP A 72 5.78 -2.78 7.97
CA ASP A 72 6.93 -2.04 7.44
C ASP A 72 6.38 -0.99 6.47
N LEU A 73 6.25 0.22 7.02
CA LEU A 73 5.56 1.37 6.44
C LEU A 73 6.27 1.91 5.19
N CYS A 74 7.58 1.68 5.09
CA CYS A 74 8.43 2.39 4.15
C CYS A 74 9.56 1.47 3.69
N ILE A 75 9.82 1.44 2.38
CA ILE A 75 11.05 0.86 1.84
C ILE A 75 12.10 1.95 1.77
N SER A 76 13.24 1.72 2.44
CA SER A 76 14.43 2.56 2.33
C SER A 76 15.25 2.15 1.11
N PHE A 77 15.84 3.15 0.44
CA PHE A 77 16.79 2.95 -0.63
C PHE A 77 18.04 3.82 -0.39
N SER A 78 19.16 3.36 -0.92
CA SER A 78 20.48 3.97 -0.80
C SER A 78 20.93 4.50 -2.16
N SER A 79 21.79 5.52 -2.18
CA SER A 79 22.45 5.97 -3.41
C SER A 79 23.39 4.92 -4.00
N LEU A 80 23.72 3.87 -3.25
CA LEU A 80 24.55 2.74 -3.68
C LEU A 80 23.75 1.57 -4.27
N ASP A 81 22.42 1.60 -4.16
CA ASP A 81 21.58 0.53 -4.70
C ASP A 81 21.74 0.50 -6.22
N SER A 82 21.92 -0.71 -6.76
CA SER A 82 21.90 -0.94 -8.19
C SER A 82 20.51 -0.70 -8.78
N HIS A 83 20.46 -0.50 -10.09
CA HIS A 83 19.21 -0.29 -10.80
C HIS A 83 18.22 -1.45 -10.61
N ASP A 84 18.71 -2.70 -10.63
CA ASP A 84 17.87 -3.89 -10.45
C ASP A 84 17.35 -4.01 -9.01
N GLU A 85 18.17 -3.66 -8.01
CA GLU A 85 17.71 -3.59 -6.61
C GLU A 85 16.65 -2.51 -6.41
N LEU A 86 16.79 -1.37 -7.08
CA LEU A 86 15.79 -0.30 -7.06
C LEU A 86 14.49 -0.76 -7.76
N GLU A 87 14.58 -1.50 -8.86
CA GLU A 87 13.41 -2.09 -9.53
C GLU A 87 12.66 -3.03 -8.60
N GLU A 88 13.38 -3.93 -7.93
CA GLU A 88 12.79 -4.89 -7.00
C GLU A 88 12.14 -4.18 -5.81
N LYS A 89 12.81 -3.19 -5.22
CA LYS A 89 12.27 -2.36 -4.14
C LYS A 89 11.02 -1.60 -4.58
N ALA A 90 11.03 -1.00 -5.76
CA ALA A 90 9.87 -0.32 -6.32
C ALA A 90 8.70 -1.29 -6.51
N HIS A 91 8.96 -2.47 -7.06
CA HIS A 91 7.96 -3.51 -7.23
C HIS A 91 7.34 -3.92 -5.88
N GLN A 92 8.17 -4.17 -4.86
CA GLN A 92 7.72 -4.58 -3.54
C GLN A 92 6.79 -3.54 -2.88
N ILE A 93 7.15 -2.25 -2.89
CA ILE A 93 6.30 -1.21 -2.27
C ILE A 93 5.02 -0.96 -3.07
N LEU A 94 5.08 -0.99 -4.40
CA LEU A 94 3.90 -0.88 -5.27
C LEU A 94 2.92 -2.02 -5.01
N MET A 95 3.42 -3.24 -4.87
CA MET A 95 2.63 -4.41 -4.51
C MET A 95 1.93 -4.23 -3.16
N ARG A 96 2.66 -3.80 -2.13
CA ARG A 96 2.06 -3.51 -0.81
C ARG A 96 0.95 -2.47 -0.89
N CYS A 97 1.16 -1.38 -1.64
CA CYS A 97 0.14 -0.35 -1.83
C CYS A 97 -1.13 -0.93 -2.49
N CYS A 98 -0.96 -1.73 -3.55
CA CYS A 98 -2.06 -2.36 -4.26
C CYS A 98 -2.83 -3.35 -3.37
N GLU A 99 -2.12 -4.14 -2.56
CA GLU A 99 -2.73 -5.06 -1.58
C GLU A 99 -3.54 -4.31 -0.53
N ASN A 100 -3.04 -3.17 -0.04
CA ASN A 100 -3.76 -2.34 0.92
C ASN A 100 -5.03 -1.71 0.32
N ILE A 101 -4.99 -1.26 -0.94
CA ILE A 101 -6.19 -0.82 -1.66
C ILE A 101 -7.25 -1.92 -1.72
N MET A 102 -6.83 -3.15 -2.05
CA MET A 102 -7.74 -4.29 -2.10
C MET A 102 -8.31 -4.63 -0.73
N ARG A 103 -7.46 -4.69 0.31
CA ARG A 103 -7.86 -5.02 1.68
C ARG A 103 -8.84 -4.01 2.27
N MET A 104 -8.67 -2.73 1.96
CA MET A 104 -9.56 -1.65 2.40
C MET A 104 -10.79 -1.43 1.50
N ASN A 105 -10.97 -2.25 0.46
CA ASN A 105 -12.04 -2.09 -0.54
C ASN A 105 -12.10 -0.69 -1.16
N LEU A 106 -10.94 -0.08 -1.40
CA LEU A 106 -10.84 1.23 -2.05
C LEU A 106 -11.02 1.12 -3.57
N PRO A 107 -11.44 2.21 -4.26
CA PRO A 107 -11.55 2.22 -5.71
C PRO A 107 -10.24 1.87 -6.39
N ARG A 108 -10.30 0.92 -7.34
CA ARG A 108 -9.14 0.49 -8.13
C ARG A 108 -9.06 1.32 -9.41
N SER A 109 -7.91 1.90 -9.68
CA SER A 109 -7.63 2.51 -10.97
C SER A 109 -7.28 1.46 -12.02
N ASN A 110 -7.20 1.91 -13.27
CA ASN A 110 -6.69 1.10 -14.37
C ASN A 110 -5.21 0.74 -14.12
N GLN A 111 -4.39 1.68 -13.64
CA GLN A 111 -2.98 1.47 -13.31
C GLN A 111 -2.81 0.34 -12.30
N VAL A 112 -3.54 0.39 -11.18
CA VAL A 112 -3.52 -0.66 -10.14
C VAL A 112 -3.93 -2.00 -10.71
N SER A 113 -5.00 -2.01 -11.53
CA SER A 113 -5.49 -3.24 -12.17
C SER A 113 -4.47 -3.85 -13.15
N VAL A 114 -3.75 -3.01 -13.90
CA VAL A 114 -2.69 -3.44 -14.82
C VAL A 114 -1.49 -3.98 -14.06
N PHE A 115 -1.04 -3.28 -13.01
CA PHE A 115 0.09 -3.70 -12.18
C PHE A 115 -0.17 -5.04 -11.47
N ILE A 116 -1.39 -5.26 -10.96
CA ILE A 116 -1.76 -6.55 -10.36
C ILE A 116 -1.80 -7.65 -11.43
N ARG A 117 -2.26 -7.36 -12.65
CA ARG A 117 -2.32 -8.37 -13.74
C ARG A 117 -0.94 -8.74 -14.29
N SER A 118 0.02 -7.81 -14.33
CA SER A 118 1.39 -8.13 -14.77
C SER A 118 2.04 -9.17 -13.84
N LYS A 119 1.68 -9.20 -12.55
CA LYS A 119 2.05 -10.26 -11.60
C LYS A 119 1.56 -11.64 -12.04
N SER A 120 0.31 -11.76 -12.51
CA SER A 120 -0.29 -13.04 -12.89
C SER A 120 0.36 -13.69 -14.10
N LYS A 121 1.03 -12.90 -14.96
CA LYS A 121 1.75 -13.42 -16.14
C LYS A 121 3.17 -13.90 -15.84
N ILE A 122 3.72 -13.58 -14.66
CA ILE A 122 5.07 -14.01 -14.23
C ILE A 122 5.04 -15.42 -13.59
N LEU A 123 3.84 -15.98 -13.34
CA LEU A 123 3.62 -17.31 -12.75
C LEU A 123 3.27 -18.41 -13.78
N VAL A 124 3.61 -18.22 -15.06
CA VAL A 124 3.46 -19.26 -16.12
C VAL A 124 4.82 -19.67 -16.65
#